data_AF-A0A535CCX4-F1
#
_entry.id   AF-A0A535CCX4-F1
#
_cell.length_a   1.000
_cell.length_b   1.000
_cell.length_c   1.000
_cell.angle_alpha   90.00
_cell.angle_beta   90.00
_cell.angle_gamma   90.00
#
_symmetry.space_group_name_H-M   'P 1'
#
loop_
_entity.id
_entity.type
_entity.pdbx_description
1 polymer ?
#
loop_
_entity_poly.entity_id
_entity_poly.type
_entity_poly.pdbx_seq_one_letter_code
_entity_poly.pdbx_strand_id
1 'polypeptide(L)'
;LERLAQNRQVVEPVIRSVRFTYSIEYEIARAALLQFRSALGVSLPESETDVLAVLLANADALLSTEQSTVGIVVAAHGRGIAAGLAELANTLVGGNTVRWVELTLEQSPEQLLGQVAHWVCAADQGAGVLLLVDFASLLSLGELVMRQAGIQVRTVSGVSAPLVVEAVRRAQRSEHVTLDQLAASLTLFRTVDEPGKTGTPGTLALTQDEYSEKDTRFPSSQSSRVILSICLTGFGSAAKIAELIEEHLPGLRQQRVEIICMDINLSGKTEADVQRLVGNRHVVAIVGTINPHLKSYPFIALTDFLFGDGIARLRTLLGGTLIDPALLQPDSLSLSAYAEPALPGSAFVPKLTQRTELVREISHTLSQRLLFLNPVRAMPLIDHMIELIEVEVGETFEIEVLAGLMLHLACILERGIQPKGMLVSEMVRTQVEQQFPRELSICRRALQVLSTQIARPLPDEEAYNIVGILRQVDIFIATSF
;
A
#
# COMPACT_ATOMS: atom_id res chain seq x y z
N LEU A 1 14.44 -2.76 -53.03
CA LEU A 1 15.44 -3.60 -53.74
C LEU A 1 15.10 -5.09 -53.68
N GLU A 2 14.92 -5.69 -52.50
CA GLU A 2 14.48 -7.10 -52.39
C GLU A 2 13.17 -7.40 -53.13
N ARG A 3 12.22 -6.47 -53.11
CA ARG A 3 10.96 -6.58 -53.89
C ARG A 3 11.18 -6.64 -55.41
N LEU A 4 12.17 -5.91 -55.93
CA LEU A 4 12.55 -5.93 -57.34
C LEU A 4 13.23 -7.25 -57.70
N ALA A 5 14.08 -7.78 -56.81
CA ALA A 5 14.69 -9.10 -56.96
C ALA A 5 13.65 -10.24 -56.96
N GLN A 6 12.50 -10.04 -56.30
CA GLN A 6 11.39 -11.00 -56.25
C GLN A 6 10.30 -10.76 -57.30
N ASN A 7 10.48 -9.82 -58.23
CA ASN A 7 9.55 -9.48 -59.32
C ASN A 7 8.11 -9.14 -58.87
N ARG A 8 7.94 -8.69 -57.61
CA ARG A 8 6.64 -8.28 -57.07
C ARG A 8 6.39 -6.80 -57.39
N GLN A 9 5.71 -6.54 -58.50
CA GLN A 9 5.22 -5.20 -58.82
C GLN A 9 4.25 -4.71 -57.75
N VAL A 10 4.35 -3.43 -57.37
CA VAL A 10 3.27 -2.76 -56.65
C VAL A 10 2.09 -2.74 -57.60
N VAL A 11 1.02 -3.47 -57.28
CA VAL A 11 -0.27 -3.39 -57.99
C VAL A 11 -0.67 -1.92 -57.96
N GLU A 12 -0.66 -1.29 -59.13
CA GLU A 12 -0.89 0.13 -59.35
C GLU A 12 -2.22 0.55 -58.72
N PRO A 13 -2.23 1.18 -57.53
CA PRO A 13 -3.40 1.91 -57.11
C PRO A 13 -3.35 3.22 -57.91
N VAL A 14 -4.52 3.75 -58.21
CA VAL A 14 -4.66 5.01 -58.94
C VAL A 14 -3.93 6.14 -58.21
N ILE A 15 -2.69 6.44 -58.60
CA ILE A 15 -1.93 7.59 -58.09
C ILE A 15 -1.46 8.48 -59.26
N ARG A 16 -2.29 8.65 -60.30
CA ARG A 16 -2.06 9.73 -61.28
C ARG A 16 -2.27 11.13 -60.69
N SER A 17 -2.72 11.23 -59.43
CA SER A 17 -3.01 12.49 -58.74
C SER A 17 -1.89 13.00 -57.83
N VAL A 18 -0.93 12.18 -57.38
CA VAL A 18 0.07 12.63 -56.37
C VAL A 18 0.96 13.75 -56.88
N ARG A 19 1.37 13.72 -58.15
CA ARG A 19 2.12 14.83 -58.76
C ARG A 19 1.37 16.17 -58.72
N PHE A 20 0.04 16.15 -58.78
CA PHE A 20 -0.79 17.36 -58.71
C PHE A 20 -1.14 17.73 -57.27
N THR A 21 -1.33 16.73 -56.39
CA THR A 21 -1.69 16.94 -54.98
C THR A 21 -0.49 17.37 -54.12
N TYR A 22 0.69 16.80 -54.36
CA TYR A 22 1.93 17.00 -53.57
C TYR A 22 3.09 17.38 -54.49
N SER A 23 2.92 18.51 -55.19
CA SER A 23 3.81 18.90 -56.30
C SER A 23 5.26 19.15 -55.88
N ILE A 24 5.49 19.69 -54.69
CA ILE A 24 6.83 20.02 -54.19
C ILE A 24 7.54 18.75 -53.77
N GLU A 25 6.88 17.92 -52.97
CA GLU A 25 7.39 16.66 -52.43
C GLU A 25 7.67 15.66 -53.55
N TYR A 26 6.86 15.68 -54.61
CA TYR A 26 7.09 14.86 -55.80
C TYR A 26 8.35 15.25 -56.57
N GLU A 27 8.61 16.54 -56.76
CA GLU A 27 9.84 17.01 -57.43
C GLU A 27 11.09 16.66 -56.61
N ILE A 28 11.00 16.78 -55.27
CA ILE A 28 12.07 16.38 -54.35
C ILE A 28 12.30 14.86 -54.40
N ALA A 29 11.23 14.06 -54.30
CA ALA A 29 11.28 12.60 -54.39
C ALA A 29 11.91 12.15 -55.72
N ARG A 30 11.55 12.79 -56.83
CA ARG A 30 12.11 12.48 -58.15
C ARG A 30 13.60 12.77 -58.19
N ALA A 31 14.03 13.93 -57.70
CA ALA A 31 15.44 14.31 -57.67
C ALA A 31 16.27 13.34 -56.81
N ALA A 32 15.76 12.99 -55.62
CA ALA A 32 16.41 12.06 -54.71
C ALA A 32 16.55 10.66 -55.32
N LEU A 33 15.49 10.12 -55.93
CA LEU A 33 15.54 8.81 -56.58
C LEU A 33 16.44 8.80 -57.82
N LEU A 34 16.54 9.92 -58.55
CA LEU A 34 17.44 10.03 -59.69
C LEU A 34 18.92 9.98 -59.25
N GLN A 35 19.25 10.66 -58.15
CA GLN A 35 20.58 10.54 -57.53
C GLN A 35 20.85 9.10 -57.06
N PHE A 36 19.87 8.48 -56.39
CA PHE A 36 19.97 7.11 -55.91
C PHE A 36 20.19 6.09 -57.04
N ARG A 37 19.46 6.23 -58.17
CA ARG A 37 19.66 5.42 -59.37
C ARG A 37 21.08 5.58 -59.93
N SER A 38 21.58 6.82 -59.98
CA SER A 38 22.92 7.12 -60.51
C SER A 38 24.04 6.56 -59.62
N ALA A 39 23.87 6.60 -58.30
CA ALA A 39 24.87 6.15 -57.34
C ALA A 39 24.95 4.62 -57.22
N LEU A 40 23.82 3.92 -57.34
CA LEU A 40 23.74 2.47 -57.15
C LEU A 40 23.63 1.67 -58.46
N GLY A 41 23.45 2.33 -59.60
CA GLY A 41 23.35 1.68 -60.91
C GLY A 41 22.11 0.81 -61.09
N VAL A 42 21.05 1.03 -60.28
CA VAL A 42 19.82 0.23 -60.30
C VAL A 42 18.69 0.99 -60.99
N SER A 43 17.91 0.31 -61.84
CA SER A 43 16.66 0.84 -62.38
C SER A 43 15.53 0.67 -61.35
N LEU A 44 14.90 1.79 -60.95
CA LEU A 44 13.71 1.78 -60.11
C LEU A 44 12.48 2.13 -60.96
N PRO A 45 11.30 1.56 -60.68
CA PRO A 45 10.04 1.98 -61.31
C PRO A 45 9.74 3.46 -61.08
N GLU A 46 8.97 4.08 -61.97
CA GLU A 46 8.52 5.48 -61.80
C GLU A 46 7.56 5.64 -60.61
N SER A 47 6.76 4.62 -60.32
CA SER A 47 5.81 4.57 -59.21
C SER A 47 6.46 4.68 -57.82
N GLU A 48 7.76 4.42 -57.69
CA GLU A 48 8.49 4.66 -56.43
C GLU A 48 8.59 6.16 -56.11
N THR A 49 8.51 7.02 -57.13
CA THR A 49 8.46 8.47 -56.93
C THR A 49 7.17 8.89 -56.25
N ASP A 50 6.04 8.30 -56.64
CA ASP A 50 4.75 8.56 -56.01
C ASP A 50 4.73 8.08 -54.56
N VAL A 51 5.29 6.89 -54.30
CA VAL A 51 5.41 6.34 -52.94
C VAL A 51 6.26 7.25 -52.07
N LEU A 52 7.44 7.66 -52.53
CA LEU A 52 8.33 8.53 -51.77
C LEU A 52 7.73 9.93 -51.58
N ALA A 53 7.04 10.46 -52.59
CA ALA A 53 6.34 11.74 -52.49
C ALA A 53 5.24 11.71 -51.43
N VAL A 54 4.43 10.65 -51.36
CA VAL A 54 3.42 10.47 -50.30
C VAL A 54 4.07 10.34 -48.93
N LEU A 55 5.18 9.60 -48.82
CA LEU A 55 5.91 9.48 -47.54
C LEU A 55 6.47 10.83 -47.08
N LEU A 56 7.00 11.65 -48.00
CA LEU A 56 7.50 13.00 -47.70
C LEU A 56 6.36 13.97 -47.35
N ALA A 57 5.25 13.93 -48.09
CA ALA A 57 4.08 14.78 -47.83
C ALA A 57 3.38 14.47 -46.51
N ASN A 58 3.52 13.25 -46.02
CA ASN A 58 3.03 12.81 -44.71
C ASN A 58 4.16 12.62 -43.71
N ALA A 59 5.36 13.15 -43.99
CA ALA A 59 6.52 12.97 -43.12
C ALA A 59 6.24 13.55 -41.74
N ASP A 60 5.60 14.72 -41.65
CA ASP A 60 5.22 15.31 -40.37
C ASP A 60 4.27 14.42 -39.57
N ALA A 61 3.33 13.71 -40.21
CA ALA A 61 2.41 12.78 -39.53
C ALA A 61 3.01 11.40 -39.22
N LEU A 62 4.02 10.98 -39.99
CA LEU A 62 4.75 9.72 -39.80
C LEU A 62 5.93 9.86 -38.82
N LEU A 63 6.45 11.09 -38.68
CA LEU A 63 7.58 11.46 -37.83
C LEU A 63 7.15 12.29 -36.62
N SER A 64 5.88 12.68 -36.50
CA SER A 64 5.36 13.48 -35.38
C SER A 64 5.58 12.79 -34.05
N THR A 65 6.75 13.07 -33.49
CA THR A 65 7.13 12.93 -32.09
C THR A 65 7.13 14.30 -31.39
N GLU A 66 6.73 15.37 -32.09
CA GLU A 66 6.72 16.76 -31.61
C GLU A 66 5.30 17.31 -31.30
N GLN A 67 4.38 16.45 -30.88
CA GLN A 67 3.22 16.95 -30.12
C GLN A 67 3.52 16.75 -28.64
N SER A 68 3.42 17.82 -27.85
CA SER A 68 3.50 17.71 -26.40
C SER A 68 2.39 16.79 -25.92
N THR A 69 2.73 15.57 -25.51
CA THR A 69 1.76 14.61 -24.97
C THR A 69 1.80 14.61 -23.45
N VAL A 70 0.72 14.16 -22.83
CA VAL A 70 0.66 14.04 -21.38
C VAL A 70 1.58 12.90 -20.94
N GLY A 71 2.58 13.21 -20.12
CA GLY A 71 3.42 12.20 -19.48
C GLY A 71 2.60 11.37 -18.49
N ILE A 72 2.87 10.08 -18.36
CA ILE A 72 2.16 9.21 -17.40
C ILE A 72 3.18 8.59 -16.45
N VAL A 73 2.95 8.79 -15.14
CA VAL A 73 3.74 8.20 -14.07
C VAL A 73 2.83 7.35 -13.19
N VAL A 74 3.20 6.09 -12.97
CA VAL A 74 2.56 5.22 -11.97
C VAL A 74 3.37 5.23 -10.69
N ALA A 75 2.76 5.62 -9.58
CA ALA A 75 3.37 5.59 -8.26
C ALA A 75 2.56 4.68 -7.33
N ALA A 76 3.17 3.60 -6.87
CA ALA A 76 2.49 2.65 -5.98
C ALA A 76 3.44 2.17 -4.89
N HIS A 77 2.87 1.92 -3.71
CA HIS A 77 3.57 1.27 -2.62
C HIS A 77 3.82 -0.19 -2.94
N GLY A 78 4.98 -0.68 -2.50
CA GLY A 78 5.35 -2.08 -2.64
C GLY A 78 6.16 -2.37 -3.90
N ARG A 79 7.02 -3.37 -3.77
CA ARG A 79 7.98 -3.76 -4.80
C ARG A 79 7.28 -4.43 -5.98
N GLY A 80 7.60 -4.03 -7.19
CA GLY A 80 7.14 -4.63 -8.45
C GLY A 80 5.73 -4.21 -8.89
N ILE A 81 4.95 -3.49 -8.06
CA ILE A 81 3.56 -3.14 -8.40
C ILE A 81 3.52 -2.05 -9.46
N ALA A 82 4.14 -0.90 -9.18
CA ALA A 82 4.20 0.21 -10.12
C ALA A 82 4.91 -0.20 -11.42
N ALA A 83 6.02 -0.94 -11.28
CA ALA A 83 6.79 -1.46 -12.39
C ALA A 83 5.96 -2.40 -13.27
N GLY A 84 5.29 -3.39 -12.68
CA GLY A 84 4.47 -4.37 -13.41
C GLY A 84 3.27 -3.73 -14.13
N LEU A 85 2.63 -2.73 -13.52
CA LEU A 85 1.54 -1.99 -14.15
C LEU A 85 2.02 -1.15 -15.34
N ALA A 86 3.17 -0.49 -15.21
CA ALA A 86 3.76 0.27 -16.30
C ALA A 86 4.27 -0.62 -17.43
N GLU A 87 4.95 -1.73 -17.11
CA GLU A 87 5.44 -2.71 -18.08
C GLU A 87 4.29 -3.32 -18.89
N LEU A 88 3.19 -3.70 -18.22
CA LEU A 88 1.99 -4.19 -18.90
C LEU A 88 1.43 -3.16 -19.89
N ALA A 89 1.26 -1.91 -19.45
CA ALA A 89 0.70 -0.86 -20.31
C ALA A 89 1.62 -0.54 -21.50
N ASN A 90 2.93 -0.44 -21.26
CA ASN A 90 3.95 -0.23 -22.28
C ASN A 90 3.98 -1.37 -23.31
N THR A 91 3.87 -2.61 -22.85
CA THR A 91 3.82 -3.80 -23.72
C THR A 91 2.58 -3.82 -24.60
N LEU A 92 1.40 -3.53 -24.04
CA LEU A 92 0.13 -3.54 -24.78
C LEU A 92 0.05 -2.42 -25.83
N VAL A 93 0.74 -1.31 -25.60
CA VAL A 93 0.73 -0.13 -26.46
C VAL A 93 1.91 -0.11 -27.44
N GLY A 94 2.94 -0.94 -27.21
CA GLY A 94 4.09 -1.06 -28.10
C GLY A 94 5.09 0.09 -27.98
N GLY A 95 5.25 0.66 -26.78
CA GLY A 95 6.16 1.78 -26.52
C GLY A 95 6.53 1.91 -25.05
N ASN A 96 7.46 2.81 -24.70
CA ASN A 96 7.91 3.03 -23.32
C ASN A 96 7.41 4.40 -22.80
N THR A 97 6.11 4.60 -22.84
CA THR A 97 5.45 5.89 -22.55
C THR A 97 5.11 6.07 -21.07
N VAL A 98 4.90 4.98 -20.33
CA VAL A 98 4.60 5.01 -18.89
C VAL A 98 5.88 4.87 -18.09
N ARG A 99 6.14 5.85 -17.22
CA ARG A 99 7.18 5.79 -16.20
C ARG A 99 6.58 5.31 -14.88
N TRP A 100 7.41 4.82 -13.98
CA TRP A 100 6.95 4.31 -12.70
C TRP A 100 7.91 4.65 -11.57
N VAL A 101 7.37 4.68 -10.37
CA VAL A 101 8.11 4.85 -9.12
C VAL A 101 7.53 3.90 -8.07
N GLU A 102 8.41 3.12 -7.47
CA GLU A 102 8.06 2.27 -6.33
C GLU A 102 8.22 3.08 -5.06
N LEU A 103 7.15 3.14 -4.28
CA LEU A 103 7.13 3.83 -3.00
C LEU A 103 7.31 2.78 -1.89
N THR A 104 8.08 3.15 -0.86
CA THR A 104 8.20 2.32 0.34
C THR A 104 7.60 3.05 1.53
N LEU A 105 7.06 2.29 2.47
CA LEU A 105 6.44 2.85 3.68
C LEU A 105 7.46 3.44 4.67
N GLU A 106 8.75 3.17 4.44
CA GLU A 106 9.90 3.61 5.25
C GLU A 106 10.46 4.97 4.80
N GLN A 107 10.06 5.47 3.63
CA GLN A 107 10.55 6.74 3.07
C GLN A 107 10.03 7.95 3.84
N SER A 108 10.89 8.94 4.07
CA SER A 108 10.45 10.24 4.57
C SER A 108 9.61 10.97 3.51
N PRO A 109 8.71 11.89 3.92
CA PRO A 109 7.91 12.67 2.97
C PRO A 109 8.76 13.45 1.95
N GLU A 110 9.92 13.97 2.36
CA GLU A 110 10.84 14.71 1.49
C GLU A 110 11.51 13.78 0.48
N GLN A 111 11.90 12.58 0.91
CA GLN A 111 12.45 11.54 0.03
C GLN A 111 11.43 11.09 -0.99
N LEU A 112 10.20 10.82 -0.54
CA LEU A 112 9.09 10.42 -1.39
C LEU A 112 8.76 11.51 -2.42
N LEU A 113 8.62 12.76 -1.96
CA LEU A 113 8.36 13.91 -2.82
C LEU A 113 9.48 14.10 -3.85
N GLY A 114 10.75 14.02 -3.43
CA GLY A 114 11.90 14.13 -4.33
C GLY A 114 11.95 13.02 -5.37
N GLN A 115 11.64 11.78 -4.98
CA GLN A 115 11.64 10.64 -5.89
C GLN A 115 10.51 10.73 -6.91
N VAL A 116 9.30 11.07 -6.49
CA VAL A 116 8.17 11.26 -7.40
C VAL A 116 8.41 12.47 -8.32
N ALA A 117 8.92 13.58 -7.79
CA ALA A 117 9.27 14.76 -8.59
C ALA A 117 10.31 14.44 -9.66
N HIS A 118 11.34 13.64 -9.35
CA HIS A 118 12.32 13.19 -10.34
C HIS A 118 11.65 12.47 -11.54
N TRP A 119 10.75 11.52 -11.25
CA TRP A 119 10.06 10.77 -12.29
C TRP A 119 9.02 11.60 -13.05
N VAL A 120 8.39 12.57 -12.40
CA VAL A 120 7.52 13.55 -13.05
C VAL A 120 8.33 14.41 -14.03
N CYS A 121 9.48 14.94 -13.64
CA CYS A 121 10.37 15.68 -14.54
C CYS A 121 10.84 14.82 -15.72
N ALA A 122 11.16 13.55 -15.47
CA ALA A 122 11.60 12.62 -16.52
C ALA A 122 10.47 12.19 -17.48
N ALA A 123 9.21 12.29 -17.05
CA ALA A 123 8.04 11.90 -17.83
C ALA A 123 7.40 13.07 -18.59
N ASP A 124 7.68 14.31 -18.19
CA ASP A 124 7.10 15.49 -18.83
C ASP A 124 7.57 15.66 -20.27
N GLN A 125 6.61 15.89 -21.16
CA GLN A 125 6.82 16.13 -22.60
C GLN A 125 6.20 17.47 -23.03
N GLY A 126 5.93 18.37 -22.07
CA GLY A 126 5.45 19.73 -22.33
C GLY A 126 3.93 19.93 -22.17
N ALA A 127 3.16 18.86 -22.01
CA ALA A 127 1.71 18.93 -21.71
C ALA A 127 1.38 18.60 -20.24
N GLY A 128 2.40 18.48 -19.38
CA GLY A 128 2.25 18.09 -17.99
C GLY A 128 2.16 16.57 -17.81
N VAL A 129 1.94 16.16 -16.56
CA VAL A 129 2.05 14.75 -16.15
C VAL A 129 0.79 14.29 -15.39
N LEU A 130 0.26 13.16 -15.82
CA LEU A 130 -0.76 12.41 -15.11
C LEU A 130 -0.07 11.45 -14.13
N LEU A 131 -0.28 11.68 -12.83
CA LEU A 131 0.23 10.85 -11.76
C LEU A 131 -0.85 9.86 -11.31
N LEU A 132 -0.66 8.57 -11.60
CA LEU A 132 -1.57 7.50 -11.20
C LEU A 132 -1.06 6.88 -9.89
N VAL A 133 -1.86 6.98 -8.83
CA VAL A 133 -1.49 6.53 -7.48
C VAL A 133 -2.36 5.39 -6.99
N ASP A 134 -1.82 4.51 -6.16
CA ASP A 134 -2.56 3.40 -5.55
C ASP A 134 -3.67 3.87 -4.60
N PHE A 135 -3.39 4.84 -3.73
CA PHE A 135 -4.31 5.30 -2.70
C PHE A 135 -4.67 6.79 -2.83
N ALA A 136 -5.90 7.12 -2.43
CA ALA A 136 -6.40 8.50 -2.47
C ALA A 136 -5.63 9.46 -1.54
N SER A 137 -4.91 8.93 -0.54
CA SER A 137 -4.07 9.72 0.35
C SER A 137 -2.91 10.40 -0.39
N LEU A 138 -2.45 9.83 -1.51
CA LEU A 138 -1.39 10.42 -2.36
C LEU A 138 -1.92 11.50 -3.32
N LEU A 139 -3.21 11.85 -3.30
CA LEU A 139 -3.73 12.92 -4.15
C LEU A 139 -3.06 14.28 -3.84
N SER A 140 -2.83 14.59 -2.55
CA SER A 140 -2.17 15.81 -2.10
C SER A 140 -0.69 15.88 -2.50
N LEU A 141 -0.04 14.72 -2.68
CA LEU A 141 1.34 14.66 -3.16
C LEU A 141 1.49 15.30 -4.55
N GLY A 142 0.48 15.15 -5.41
CA GLY A 142 0.50 15.77 -6.74
C GLY A 142 0.64 17.29 -6.71
N GLU A 143 -0.03 17.95 -5.77
CA GLU A 143 0.07 19.41 -5.61
C GLU A 143 1.45 19.83 -5.12
N LEU A 144 2.06 19.04 -4.22
CA LEU A 144 3.41 19.29 -3.72
C LEU A 144 4.46 19.09 -4.82
N VAL A 145 4.33 18.02 -5.61
CA VAL A 145 5.20 17.76 -6.76
C VAL A 145 5.07 18.87 -7.80
N MET A 146 3.85 19.32 -8.09
CA MET A 146 3.61 20.44 -9.01
C MET A 146 4.35 21.71 -8.55
N ARG A 147 4.29 22.03 -7.25
CA ARG A 147 5.00 23.20 -6.68
C ARG A 147 6.52 23.06 -6.75
N GLN A 148 7.05 21.85 -6.50
CA GLN A 148 8.49 21.61 -6.49
C GLN A 148 9.09 21.50 -7.90
N ALA A 149 8.40 20.83 -8.82
CA ALA A 149 8.89 20.57 -10.17
C ALA A 149 8.55 21.70 -11.16
N GLY A 150 7.55 22.54 -10.85
CA GLY A 150 7.07 23.59 -11.76
C GLY A 150 6.30 23.06 -12.97
N ILE A 151 5.94 21.77 -12.97
CA ILE A 151 5.24 21.07 -14.05
C ILE A 151 3.77 20.88 -13.63
N GLN A 152 2.83 21.04 -14.56
CA GLN A 152 1.42 20.74 -14.28
C GLN A 152 1.24 19.24 -14.00
N VAL A 153 0.70 18.92 -12.83
CA VAL A 153 0.42 17.53 -12.42
C VAL A 153 -1.06 17.38 -12.10
N ARG A 154 -1.66 16.28 -12.55
CA ARG A 154 -2.97 15.81 -12.09
C ARG A 154 -2.88 14.40 -11.57
N THR A 155 -3.45 14.17 -10.38
CA THR A 155 -3.36 12.89 -9.70
C THR A 155 -4.68 12.16 -9.76
N VAL A 156 -4.65 10.87 -10.10
CA VAL A 156 -5.81 9.97 -10.07
C VAL A 156 -5.47 8.77 -9.20
N SER A 157 -6.32 8.49 -8.21
CA SER A 157 -6.11 7.39 -7.26
C SER A 157 -6.73 6.06 -7.70
N GLY A 158 -6.35 4.98 -7.01
CA GLY A 158 -6.84 3.64 -7.30
C GLY A 158 -6.30 3.07 -8.60
N VAL A 159 -4.99 3.23 -8.81
CA VAL A 159 -4.31 2.71 -9.99
C VAL A 159 -4.55 1.21 -10.13
N SER A 160 -4.89 0.80 -11.34
CA SER A 160 -5.12 -0.59 -11.72
C SER A 160 -4.70 -0.79 -13.17
N ALA A 161 -4.43 -2.03 -13.58
CA ALA A 161 -4.03 -2.34 -14.95
C ALA A 161 -4.99 -1.76 -16.01
N PRO A 162 -6.33 -1.90 -15.89
CA PRO A 162 -7.27 -1.29 -16.84
C PRO A 162 -7.16 0.24 -16.89
N LEU A 163 -6.97 0.89 -15.74
CA LEU A 163 -6.87 2.35 -15.66
C LEU A 163 -5.61 2.87 -16.33
N VAL A 164 -4.46 2.23 -16.11
CA VAL A 164 -3.18 2.63 -16.73
C VAL A 164 -3.25 2.45 -18.25
N VAL A 165 -3.77 1.31 -18.73
CA VAL A 165 -3.95 1.07 -20.16
C VAL A 165 -4.88 2.11 -20.78
N GLU A 166 -6.01 2.42 -20.13
CA GLU A 166 -6.95 3.41 -20.62
C GLU A 166 -6.36 4.83 -20.63
N ALA A 167 -5.55 5.18 -19.63
CA ALA A 167 -4.85 6.45 -19.57
C ALA A 167 -3.89 6.63 -20.75
N VAL A 168 -3.03 5.64 -21.02
CA VAL A 168 -2.09 5.67 -22.16
C VAL A 168 -2.85 5.74 -23.47
N ARG A 169 -3.89 4.91 -23.59
CA ARG A 169 -4.74 4.82 -24.78
C ARG A 169 -5.39 6.17 -25.13
N ARG A 170 -5.83 6.94 -24.13
CA ARG A 170 -6.44 8.26 -24.33
C ARG A 170 -5.39 9.34 -24.58
N ALA A 171 -4.26 9.29 -23.88
CA ALA A 171 -3.15 10.22 -24.09
C ALA A 171 -2.60 10.18 -25.53
N GLN A 172 -2.62 9.02 -26.18
CA GLN A 172 -2.09 8.86 -27.55
C GLN A 172 -3.09 9.15 -28.68
N ARG A 173 -4.40 9.07 -28.43
CA ARG A 173 -5.41 9.16 -29.50
C ARG A 173 -5.96 10.56 -29.74
N SER A 174 -5.58 11.54 -28.92
CA SER A 174 -6.24 12.83 -28.93
C SER A 174 -5.24 13.95 -29.03
N GLU A 175 -5.10 14.50 -30.24
CA GLU A 175 -4.21 15.62 -30.58
C GLU A 175 -4.44 16.88 -29.71
N HIS A 176 -5.55 16.96 -28.96
CA HIS A 176 -5.94 18.11 -28.14
C HIS A 176 -6.53 17.78 -26.75
N VAL A 177 -6.27 16.60 -26.17
CA VAL A 177 -6.73 16.33 -24.79
C VAL A 177 -5.78 17.01 -23.79
N THR A 178 -6.33 17.96 -23.03
CA THR A 178 -5.61 18.57 -21.90
C THR A 178 -5.45 17.58 -20.75
N LEU A 179 -4.43 17.78 -19.93
CA LEU A 179 -4.20 17.00 -18.71
C LEU A 179 -5.45 16.93 -17.80
N ASP A 180 -6.19 18.03 -17.70
CA ASP A 180 -7.43 18.14 -16.90
C ASP A 180 -8.57 17.29 -17.46
N GLN A 181 -8.77 17.35 -18.77
CA GLN A 181 -9.77 16.53 -19.45
C GLN A 181 -9.43 15.04 -19.35
N LEU A 182 -8.15 14.69 -19.47
CA LEU A 182 -7.69 13.31 -19.30
C LEU A 182 -8.02 12.80 -17.89
N ALA A 183 -7.62 13.54 -16.85
CA ALA A 183 -7.85 13.16 -15.45
C ALA A 183 -9.34 13.05 -15.10
N ALA A 184 -10.16 14.01 -15.53
CA ALA A 184 -11.61 13.98 -15.32
C ALA A 184 -12.26 12.76 -15.99
N SER A 185 -11.86 12.46 -17.23
CA SER A 185 -12.42 11.34 -18.00
C SER A 185 -12.09 9.97 -17.40
N LEU A 186 -10.94 9.83 -16.73
CA LEU A 186 -10.52 8.61 -16.04
C LEU A 186 -11.19 8.46 -14.69
N THR A 187 -11.55 9.57 -14.04
CA THR A 187 -12.30 9.55 -12.78
C THR A 187 -13.75 9.10 -13.02
N LEU A 188 -14.37 9.56 -14.12
CA LEU A 188 -15.72 9.13 -14.53
C LEU A 188 -15.78 7.66 -14.95
N PHE A 189 -14.72 7.13 -15.56
CA PHE A 189 -14.61 5.72 -15.93
C PHE A 189 -14.83 4.78 -14.72
N ARG A 190 -14.48 5.22 -13.49
CA ARG A 190 -14.73 4.46 -12.26
C ARG A 190 -16.20 4.41 -11.84
N THR A 191 -17.03 5.37 -12.25
CA THR A 191 -18.44 5.47 -11.81
C THR A 191 -19.40 4.58 -12.58
N VAL A 192 -18.96 4.01 -13.72
CA VAL A 192 -19.79 3.17 -14.59
C VAL A 192 -19.67 1.68 -14.23
N ASP A 193 -18.60 1.29 -13.52
CA ASP A 193 -18.30 -0.11 -13.18
C ASP A 193 -18.84 -0.58 -11.82
N GLU A 194 -19.70 0.20 -11.14
CA GLU A 194 -20.49 -0.28 -9.99
C GLU A 194 -21.70 -1.11 -10.50
N PRO A 195 -21.67 -2.46 -10.45
CA PRO A 195 -22.75 -3.28 -10.96
C PRO A 195 -23.82 -3.40 -9.88
N GLY A 196 -24.69 -2.38 -9.76
CA GLY A 196 -25.64 -2.37 -8.67
C GLY A 196 -26.80 -1.38 -8.71
N LYS A 197 -27.02 -0.61 -9.78
CA LYS A 197 -28.24 0.21 -9.91
C LYS A 197 -28.77 0.22 -11.34
N THR A 198 -29.70 -0.68 -11.60
CA THR A 198 -30.60 -0.67 -12.76
C THR A 198 -31.44 0.60 -12.78
N GLY A 199 -31.41 1.36 -13.89
CA GLY A 199 -32.29 2.51 -14.09
C GLY A 199 -32.07 3.29 -15.37
N THR A 200 -32.44 2.69 -16.51
CA THR A 200 -32.86 3.31 -17.81
C THR A 200 -31.92 4.25 -18.60
N PRO A 201 -31.73 4.01 -19.92
CA PRO A 201 -31.00 4.89 -20.82
C PRO A 201 -31.90 5.98 -21.42
N GLY A 202 -31.43 7.24 -21.45
CA GLY A 202 -32.18 8.36 -22.04
C GLY A 202 -31.33 9.62 -22.27
N THR A 203 -30.83 9.74 -23.51
CA THR A 203 -30.77 10.93 -24.38
C THR A 203 -30.60 12.35 -23.77
N LEU A 204 -29.47 12.97 -24.12
CA LEU A 204 -29.21 14.40 -24.48
C LEU A 204 -30.14 15.50 -23.94
N ALA A 205 -29.58 16.48 -23.24
CA ALA A 205 -29.78 17.91 -23.57
C ALA A 205 -28.74 18.80 -22.89
N LEU A 206 -28.07 19.61 -23.71
CA LEU A 206 -27.29 20.78 -23.34
C LEU A 206 -28.25 21.89 -22.86
N THR A 207 -28.01 22.46 -21.68
CA THR A 207 -28.36 23.86 -21.41
C THR A 207 -27.22 24.52 -20.66
N GLN A 208 -26.67 25.55 -21.31
CA GLN A 208 -25.81 26.57 -20.73
C GLN A 208 -26.62 27.46 -19.77
N ASP A 209 -25.87 28.16 -18.93
CA ASP A 209 -26.21 29.35 -18.14
C ASP A 209 -26.97 29.10 -16.82
N GLU A 210 -26.28 29.26 -15.69
CA GLU A 210 -26.21 30.55 -14.98
C GLU A 210 -25.35 30.42 -13.71
N TYR A 211 -24.53 31.44 -13.47
CA TYR A 211 -23.74 31.64 -12.26
C TYR A 211 -24.63 31.71 -11.02
N SER A 212 -24.35 30.86 -10.02
CA SER A 212 -24.60 31.18 -8.62
C SER A 212 -23.69 30.35 -7.72
N GLU A 213 -22.68 31.02 -7.18
CA GLU A 213 -22.00 30.63 -5.96
C GLU A 213 -23.05 30.36 -4.88
N LYS A 214 -23.23 29.08 -4.53
CA LYS A 214 -23.81 28.67 -3.25
C LYS A 214 -23.46 27.21 -2.98
N ASP A 215 -22.39 27.07 -2.21
CA ASP A 215 -22.43 26.25 -1.00
C ASP A 215 -22.90 24.79 -1.19
N THR A 216 -22.17 24.00 -1.97
CA THR A 216 -22.29 22.54 -1.95
C THR A 216 -21.13 21.93 -1.17
N ARG A 217 -21.28 22.01 0.16
CA ARG A 217 -20.74 21.03 1.09
C ARG A 217 -20.89 19.63 0.48
N PHE A 218 -19.77 18.99 0.18
CA PHE A 218 -19.76 17.57 -0.18
C PHE A 218 -20.55 16.80 0.89
N PRO A 219 -21.51 15.93 0.50
CA PRO A 219 -22.27 15.16 1.46
C PRO A 219 -21.32 14.18 2.15
N SER A 220 -20.93 14.51 3.37
CA SER A 220 -20.17 13.64 4.26
C SER A 220 -21.09 12.51 4.76
N SER A 221 -21.21 11.42 4.01
CA SER A 221 -21.55 10.13 4.62
C SER A 221 -20.27 9.47 5.17
N GLN A 222 -19.55 10.17 6.05
CA GLN A 222 -18.44 9.58 6.79
C GLN A 222 -19.05 8.68 7.87
N SER A 223 -19.24 7.40 7.54
CA SER A 223 -19.54 6.36 8.51
C SER A 223 -18.43 6.34 9.58
N SER A 224 -18.81 6.19 10.85
CA SER A 224 -17.86 6.03 11.94
C SER A 224 -16.99 4.80 11.69
N ARG A 225 -15.70 4.89 12.02
CA ARG A 225 -14.68 3.87 11.69
C ARG A 225 -14.20 3.20 12.96
N VAL A 226 -13.77 1.95 12.86
CA VAL A 226 -13.31 1.15 14.01
C VAL A 226 -11.98 0.46 13.71
N ILE A 227 -11.06 0.49 14.67
CA ILE A 227 -9.89 -0.38 14.72
C ILE A 227 -10.14 -1.42 15.83
N LEU A 228 -9.92 -2.68 15.51
CA LEU A 228 -10.08 -3.77 16.48
C LEU A 228 -8.71 -4.11 17.07
N SER A 229 -8.58 -4.00 18.39
CA SER A 229 -7.39 -4.46 19.09
C SER A 229 -7.65 -5.83 19.72
N ILE A 230 -6.88 -6.85 19.34
CA ILE A 230 -7.17 -8.25 19.71
C ILE A 230 -6.02 -8.88 20.51
N CYS A 231 -6.40 -9.58 21.58
CA CYS A 231 -5.54 -10.55 22.28
C CYS A 231 -6.35 -11.75 22.77
N LEU A 232 -5.74 -12.75 23.40
CA LEU A 232 -6.45 -13.98 23.79
C LEU A 232 -7.69 -13.72 24.68
N THR A 233 -7.60 -12.77 25.62
CA THR A 233 -8.66 -12.46 26.60
C THR A 233 -9.29 -11.08 26.40
N GLY A 234 -8.80 -10.28 25.45
CA GLY A 234 -9.34 -8.97 25.09
C GLY A 234 -9.17 -7.83 26.11
N PHE A 235 -8.68 -8.13 27.31
CA PHE A 235 -8.50 -7.10 28.34
C PHE A 235 -7.07 -6.61 28.47
N GLY A 236 -6.07 -7.50 28.44
CA GLY A 236 -4.66 -7.19 28.78
C GLY A 236 -3.91 -6.54 27.63
N SER A 237 -3.29 -7.39 26.81
CA SER A 237 -2.49 -6.98 25.67
C SER A 237 -3.28 -6.13 24.68
N ALA A 238 -4.59 -6.39 24.49
CA ALA A 238 -5.45 -5.59 23.62
C ALA A 238 -5.64 -4.14 24.12
N ALA A 239 -5.81 -3.92 25.42
CA ALA A 239 -5.85 -2.55 25.95
C ALA A 239 -4.51 -1.84 25.74
N LYS A 240 -3.39 -2.57 25.92
CA LYS A 240 -2.06 -2.01 25.74
C LYS A 240 -1.75 -1.66 24.28
N ILE A 241 -2.21 -2.49 23.35
CA ILE A 241 -2.13 -2.23 21.92
C ILE A 241 -3.01 -1.03 21.53
N ALA A 242 -4.21 -0.91 22.11
CA ALA A 242 -5.05 0.26 21.88
C ALA A 242 -4.36 1.56 22.33
N GLU A 243 -3.71 1.57 23.50
CA GLU A 243 -2.90 2.70 23.95
C GLU A 243 -1.76 3.03 22.98
N LEU A 244 -1.03 2.01 22.52
CA LEU A 244 0.04 2.16 21.53
C LEU A 244 -0.46 2.77 20.22
N ILE A 245 -1.65 2.37 19.76
CA ILE A 245 -2.29 2.93 18.57
C ILE A 245 -2.64 4.42 18.79
N GLU A 246 -3.24 4.76 19.94
CA GLU A 246 -3.58 6.16 20.26
C GLU A 246 -2.35 7.06 20.37
N GLU A 247 -1.22 6.52 20.83
CA GLU A 247 0.05 7.24 20.96
C GLU A 247 0.69 7.54 19.61
N HIS A 248 0.80 6.53 18.75
CA HIS A 248 1.43 6.68 17.44
C HIS A 248 0.52 7.40 16.42
N LEU A 249 -0.78 7.53 16.73
CA LEU A 249 -1.80 8.17 15.88
C LEU A 249 -2.63 9.18 16.69
N PRO A 250 -2.05 10.33 17.05
CA PRO A 250 -2.81 11.39 17.70
C PRO A 250 -3.94 11.89 16.77
N GLY A 251 -5.14 12.10 17.33
CA GLY A 251 -6.29 12.64 16.58
C GLY A 251 -7.26 11.60 16.00
N LEU A 252 -7.07 10.29 16.26
CA LEU A 252 -8.03 9.24 15.83
C LEU A 252 -9.49 9.54 16.21
N ARG A 253 -9.72 10.00 17.45
CA ARG A 253 -11.06 10.38 17.92
C ARG A 253 -11.65 11.55 17.13
N GLN A 254 -10.83 12.50 16.70
CA GLN A 254 -11.25 13.65 15.89
C GLN A 254 -11.62 13.21 14.46
N GLN A 255 -11.00 12.14 13.97
CA GLN A 255 -11.31 11.49 12.71
C GLN A 255 -12.49 10.49 12.81
N ARG A 256 -13.20 10.45 13.95
CA ARG A 256 -14.31 9.51 14.24
C ARG A 256 -13.90 8.04 14.13
N VAL A 257 -12.66 7.75 14.47
CA VAL A 257 -12.11 6.40 14.57
C VAL A 257 -12.11 5.97 16.03
N GLU A 258 -12.78 4.87 16.32
CA GLU A 258 -12.86 4.26 17.64
C GLU A 258 -11.99 3.00 17.69
N ILE A 259 -11.32 2.75 18.82
CA ILE A 259 -10.58 1.51 19.04
C ILE A 259 -11.40 0.63 19.99
N ILE A 260 -11.65 -0.61 19.59
CA ILE A 260 -12.39 -1.59 20.40
C ILE A 260 -11.47 -2.74 20.75
N CYS A 261 -11.24 -2.96 22.05
CA CYS A 261 -10.49 -4.10 22.55
C CYS A 261 -11.38 -5.35 22.57
N MET A 262 -10.89 -6.46 22.04
CA MET A 262 -11.62 -7.72 21.92
C MET A 262 -10.74 -8.93 22.20
N ASP A 263 -11.36 -10.00 22.67
CA ASP A 263 -10.71 -11.30 22.80
C ASP A 263 -10.63 -12.03 21.44
N ILE A 264 -9.78 -13.07 21.37
CA ILE A 264 -9.69 -13.94 20.18
C ILE A 264 -10.80 -15.00 20.13
N ASN A 265 -11.63 -15.12 21.16
CA ASN A 265 -12.83 -15.95 21.09
C ASN A 265 -13.88 -15.25 20.20
N LEU A 266 -13.58 -15.10 18.92
CA LEU A 266 -14.60 -14.95 17.88
C LEU A 266 -15.31 -16.28 17.61
N SER A 267 -15.22 -17.27 18.51
CA SER A 267 -15.78 -18.63 18.36
C SER A 267 -17.32 -18.69 18.35
N GLY A 268 -18.00 -17.55 18.31
CA GLY A 268 -19.40 -17.45 17.92
C GLY A 268 -19.67 -16.29 16.97
N LYS A 269 -18.62 -15.71 16.36
CA LYS A 269 -18.68 -14.46 15.66
C LYS A 269 -18.01 -14.49 14.28
N THR A 270 -18.79 -14.89 13.27
CA THR A 270 -18.47 -14.71 11.85
C THR A 270 -18.16 -13.24 11.53
N GLU A 271 -17.68 -12.93 10.33
CA GLU A 271 -17.58 -11.53 9.87
C GLU A 271 -18.92 -10.77 10.08
N ALA A 272 -20.06 -11.47 9.98
CA ALA A 272 -21.37 -10.89 10.26
C ALA A 272 -21.55 -10.49 11.73
N ASP A 273 -20.90 -11.16 12.67
CA ASP A 273 -20.99 -10.85 14.09
C ASP A 273 -19.99 -9.80 14.54
N VAL A 274 -18.82 -9.74 13.90
CA VAL A 274 -17.95 -8.56 13.97
C VAL A 274 -18.73 -7.35 13.46
N GLN A 275 -19.40 -7.48 12.31
CA GLN A 275 -20.26 -6.44 11.75
C GLN A 275 -21.44 -6.09 12.67
N ARG A 276 -22.07 -7.05 13.37
CA ARG A 276 -23.11 -6.75 14.37
C ARG A 276 -22.56 -5.95 15.56
N LEU A 277 -21.36 -6.28 16.03
CA LEU A 277 -20.71 -5.60 17.14
C LEU A 277 -20.28 -4.18 16.77
N VAL A 278 -19.73 -4.01 15.57
CA VAL A 278 -19.38 -2.68 15.06
C VAL A 278 -20.56 -1.93 14.45
N GLY A 279 -21.71 -2.59 14.23
CA GLY A 279 -22.92 -1.99 13.65
C GLY A 279 -22.68 -1.51 12.22
N ASN A 280 -23.07 -0.27 11.92
CA ASN A 280 -22.83 0.35 10.61
C ASN A 280 -21.42 0.96 10.48
N ARG A 281 -20.53 0.71 11.46
CA ARG A 281 -19.17 1.24 11.45
C ARG A 281 -18.28 0.40 10.53
N HIS A 282 -17.34 1.06 9.88
CA HIS A 282 -16.39 0.40 8.99
C HIS A 282 -15.15 -0.05 9.77
N VAL A 283 -14.86 -1.36 9.76
CA VAL A 283 -13.63 -1.90 10.35
C VAL A 283 -12.46 -1.58 9.43
N VAL A 284 -11.51 -0.79 9.94
CA VAL A 284 -10.33 -0.34 9.19
C VAL A 284 -9.23 -1.39 9.21
N ALA A 285 -8.95 -1.94 10.39
CA ALA A 285 -7.90 -2.93 10.60
C ALA A 285 -8.11 -3.68 11.92
N ILE A 286 -7.46 -4.82 12.02
CA ILE A 286 -7.28 -5.58 13.24
C ILE A 286 -5.80 -5.52 13.63
N VAL A 287 -5.50 -5.12 14.86
CA VAL A 287 -4.13 -5.07 15.40
C VAL A 287 -4.06 -5.96 16.64
N GLY A 288 -3.14 -6.91 16.70
CA GLY A 288 -3.17 -7.86 17.81
C GLY A 288 -1.94 -8.74 17.99
N THR A 289 -1.92 -9.46 19.11
CA THR A 289 -0.91 -10.50 19.39
C THR A 289 -1.21 -11.82 18.71
N ILE A 290 -2.45 -12.03 18.24
CA ILE A 290 -2.88 -13.27 17.58
C ILE A 290 -3.83 -12.90 16.43
N ASN A 291 -3.65 -13.54 15.28
CA ASN A 291 -4.44 -13.30 14.07
C ASN A 291 -5.77 -14.08 14.14
N PRO A 292 -6.93 -13.42 14.04
CA PRO A 292 -8.23 -14.11 14.00
C PRO A 292 -8.57 -14.75 12.65
N HIS A 293 -7.70 -14.59 11.63
CA HIS A 293 -7.86 -15.14 10.29
C HIS A 293 -9.16 -14.74 9.56
N LEU A 294 -9.65 -13.51 9.81
CA LEU A 294 -10.81 -12.93 9.12
C LEU A 294 -10.38 -12.37 7.75
N LYS A 295 -10.95 -12.90 6.66
CA LYS A 295 -10.50 -12.58 5.29
C LYS A 295 -10.84 -11.15 4.87
N SER A 296 -11.97 -10.62 5.36
CA SER A 296 -12.45 -9.28 4.98
C SER A 296 -11.75 -8.13 5.71
N TYR A 297 -10.87 -8.42 6.70
CA TYR A 297 -10.24 -7.38 7.51
C TYR A 297 -8.71 -7.54 7.53
N PRO A 298 -7.94 -6.46 7.25
CA PRO A 298 -6.49 -6.54 7.29
C PRO A 298 -6.01 -6.70 8.73
N PHE A 299 -5.11 -7.66 8.95
CA PHE A 299 -4.45 -7.90 10.24
C PHE A 299 -3.04 -7.30 10.27
N ILE A 300 -2.70 -6.65 11.39
CA ILE A 300 -1.38 -6.09 11.69
C ILE A 300 -0.91 -6.75 12.99
N ALA A 301 0.19 -7.49 12.92
CA ALA A 301 0.76 -8.14 14.10
C ALA A 301 1.37 -7.09 15.05
N LEU A 302 1.44 -7.41 16.35
CA LEU A 302 2.14 -6.57 17.33
C LEU A 302 3.60 -6.30 16.91
N THR A 303 4.30 -7.31 16.39
CA THR A 303 5.69 -7.18 15.92
C THR A 303 5.80 -6.22 14.74
N ASP A 304 4.90 -6.32 13.76
CA ASP A 304 4.83 -5.35 12.66
C ASP A 304 4.54 -3.93 13.17
N PHE A 305 3.72 -3.80 14.21
CA PHE A 305 3.39 -2.51 14.80
C PHE A 305 4.56 -1.89 15.58
N LEU A 306 5.39 -2.70 16.24
CA LEU A 306 6.54 -2.25 17.05
C LEU A 306 7.83 -2.07 16.24
N PHE A 307 8.12 -2.97 15.29
CA PHE A 307 9.41 -3.02 14.57
C PHE A 307 9.28 -2.89 13.06
N GLY A 308 8.07 -3.06 12.53
CA GLY A 308 7.82 -3.10 11.10
C GLY A 308 7.08 -1.86 10.58
N ASP A 309 6.35 -2.07 9.50
CA ASP A 309 5.57 -1.04 8.81
C ASP A 309 4.12 -0.93 9.33
N GLY A 310 3.80 -1.54 10.48
CA GLY A 310 2.43 -1.67 10.98
C GLY A 310 1.74 -0.32 11.23
N ILE A 311 2.46 0.66 11.78
CA ILE A 311 1.93 2.02 11.98
C ILE A 311 1.64 2.69 10.62
N ALA A 312 2.55 2.56 9.66
CA ALA A 312 2.40 3.13 8.32
C ALA A 312 1.23 2.48 7.58
N ARG A 313 1.12 1.15 7.62
CA ARG A 313 -0.04 0.39 7.11
C ARG A 313 -1.34 0.87 7.74
N LEU A 314 -1.37 1.05 9.06
CA LEU A 314 -2.56 1.54 9.75
C LEU A 314 -2.92 2.98 9.33
N ARG A 315 -1.95 3.89 9.18
CA ARG A 315 -2.15 5.26 8.63
C ARG A 315 -2.75 5.22 7.24
N THR A 316 -2.20 4.38 6.37
CA THR A 316 -2.70 4.17 5.00
C THR A 316 -4.14 3.68 5.00
N LEU A 317 -4.47 2.68 5.83
CA LEU A 317 -5.83 2.16 5.96
C LEU A 317 -6.82 3.19 6.51
N LEU A 318 -6.36 4.12 7.35
CA LEU A 318 -7.16 5.23 7.87
C LEU A 318 -7.34 6.37 6.85
N GLY A 319 -6.62 6.34 5.74
CA GLY A 319 -6.62 7.39 4.72
C GLY A 319 -5.85 8.66 5.13
N GLY A 320 -5.06 8.58 6.21
CA GLY A 320 -4.14 9.66 6.59
C GLY A 320 -2.83 9.51 5.83
N THR A 321 -2.52 10.42 4.92
CA THR A 321 -1.14 10.58 4.45
C THR A 321 -0.29 11.22 5.54
N LEU A 322 0.98 10.78 5.57
CA LEU A 322 2.10 11.34 6.32
C LEU A 322 2.36 12.81 5.96
N ILE A 323 1.56 13.72 6.51
CA ILE A 323 2.03 15.08 6.79
C ILE A 323 1.66 15.32 8.24
N ASP A 324 2.62 15.11 9.14
CA ASP A 324 2.48 15.56 10.51
C ASP A 324 2.28 17.08 10.47
N PRO A 325 1.15 17.63 10.97
CA PRO A 325 0.95 19.07 11.05
C PRO A 325 2.06 19.78 11.83
N ALA A 326 2.78 19.06 12.71
CA ALA A 326 3.94 19.59 13.42
C ALA A 326 5.14 19.85 12.49
N LEU A 327 5.29 19.11 11.38
CA LEU A 327 6.34 19.32 10.38
C LEU A 327 6.06 20.52 9.45
N LEU A 328 4.88 21.15 9.55
CA LEU A 328 4.54 22.37 8.81
C LEU A 328 4.99 23.66 9.54
N GLN A 329 5.58 23.54 10.73
CA GLN A 329 6.14 24.66 11.48
C GLN A 329 7.66 24.51 11.57
N PRO A 330 8.46 25.37 10.91
CA PRO A 330 9.90 25.33 11.03
C PRO A 330 10.29 25.96 12.37
N ASP A 331 10.44 25.15 13.42
CA ASP A 331 11.22 25.59 14.57
C ASP A 331 12.70 25.60 14.18
N SER A 332 13.21 26.82 14.05
CA SER A 332 14.62 27.16 13.91
C SER A 332 15.46 26.56 15.06
N LEU A 333 16.65 26.04 14.71
CA LEU A 333 17.73 25.46 15.55
C LEU A 333 17.57 23.92 15.72
N SER A 334 18.48 23.05 15.28
CA SER A 334 19.94 23.11 15.25
C SER A 334 20.54 22.11 14.24
N LEU A 335 21.51 22.59 13.45
CA LEU A 335 22.45 21.76 12.70
C LEU A 335 23.35 20.97 13.65
N SER A 336 23.36 19.63 13.54
CA SER A 336 24.61 18.84 13.57
C SER A 336 24.34 17.35 13.42
N ALA A 337 24.92 16.76 12.37
CA ALA A 337 25.66 15.49 12.34
C ALA A 337 25.32 14.68 11.09
N TYR A 338 26.12 14.91 10.05
CA TYR A 338 26.27 14.00 8.93
C TYR A 338 26.87 12.68 9.44
N ALA A 339 26.20 11.56 9.15
CA ALA A 339 26.83 10.25 9.10
C ALA A 339 26.34 9.55 7.83
N GLU A 340 27.29 9.17 6.97
CA GLU A 340 27.05 8.52 5.67
C GLU A 340 26.42 7.12 5.82
N PRO A 341 25.59 6.65 4.87
CA PRO A 341 25.10 5.28 4.85
C PRO A 341 26.13 4.32 4.23
N ALA A 342 26.44 3.24 4.95
CA ALA A 342 27.25 2.13 4.46
C ALA A 342 26.47 1.25 3.46
N LEU A 343 27.21 0.70 2.49
CA LEU A 343 26.75 -0.16 1.40
C LEU A 343 26.17 -1.53 1.84
N PRO A 344 25.36 -2.18 0.98
CA PRO A 344 24.63 -3.39 1.30
C PRO A 344 25.49 -4.64 1.09
N GLY A 345 25.68 -5.41 2.16
CA GLY A 345 26.32 -6.72 2.12
C GLY A 345 25.70 -7.64 3.17
N SER A 346 24.95 -8.64 2.69
CA SER A 346 24.72 -9.96 3.29
C SER A 346 24.90 -10.05 4.82
N ALA A 347 23.80 -10.08 5.57
CA ALA A 347 23.84 -10.58 6.94
C ALA A 347 22.57 -11.36 7.26
N PHE A 348 22.76 -12.67 7.45
CA PHE A 348 21.93 -13.48 8.32
C PHE A 348 21.99 -12.82 9.70
N VAL A 349 20.98 -12.04 10.07
CA VAL A 349 20.94 -11.35 11.37
C VAL A 349 20.73 -12.42 12.44
N PRO A 350 21.63 -12.54 13.45
CA PRO A 350 21.48 -13.56 14.47
C PRO A 350 20.22 -13.29 15.31
N LYS A 351 19.37 -14.31 15.54
CA LYS A 351 18.14 -14.25 16.34
C LYS A 351 18.29 -13.53 17.70
N LEU A 352 19.51 -13.50 18.25
CA LEU A 352 19.84 -12.83 19.50
C LEU A 352 19.62 -11.30 19.46
N THR A 353 19.87 -10.62 18.33
CA THR A 353 19.66 -9.16 18.24
C THR A 353 18.17 -8.80 18.23
N GLN A 354 17.33 -9.63 17.60
CA GLN A 354 15.89 -9.41 17.54
C GLN A 354 15.21 -9.56 18.91
N ARG A 355 15.60 -10.56 19.73
CA ARG A 355 15.07 -10.72 21.09
C ARG A 355 15.46 -9.56 22.00
N THR A 356 16.72 -9.11 21.97
CA THR A 356 17.17 -7.97 22.78
C THR A 356 16.46 -6.67 22.37
N GLU A 357 16.27 -6.44 21.08
CA GLU A 357 15.52 -5.28 20.58
C GLU A 357 14.04 -5.34 20.96
N LEU A 358 13.43 -6.53 20.89
CA LEU A 358 12.07 -6.78 21.35
C LEU A 358 11.89 -6.45 22.83
N VAL A 359 12.80 -6.94 23.68
CA VAL A 359 12.79 -6.66 25.12
C VAL A 359 12.89 -5.16 25.37
N ARG A 360 13.76 -4.46 24.62
CA ARG A 360 13.95 -3.01 24.77
C ARG A 360 12.68 -2.22 24.44
N GLU A 361 12.02 -2.54 23.33
CA GLU A 361 10.85 -1.80 22.86
C GLU A 361 9.60 -2.08 23.71
N ILE A 362 9.38 -3.34 24.08
CA ILE A 362 8.32 -3.69 25.03
C ILE A 362 8.59 -3.00 26.37
N SER A 363 9.84 -3.01 26.87
CA SER A 363 10.20 -2.29 28.10
C SER A 363 9.92 -0.79 28.00
N HIS A 364 10.23 -0.16 26.86
CA HIS A 364 9.93 1.26 26.60
C HIS A 364 8.42 1.52 26.65
N THR A 365 7.64 0.76 25.88
CA THR A 365 6.18 0.82 25.83
C THR A 365 5.54 0.67 27.22
N LEU A 366 6.05 -0.27 28.02
CA LEU A 366 5.54 -0.53 29.36
C LEU A 366 5.95 0.60 30.33
N SER A 367 7.16 1.14 30.22
CA SER A 367 7.69 2.19 31.11
C SER A 367 6.90 3.49 31.09
N GLN A 368 6.27 3.84 29.97
CA GLN A 368 5.56 5.10 29.82
C GLN A 368 4.17 5.10 30.47
N ARG A 369 3.58 3.92 30.74
CA ARG A 369 2.14 3.81 31.04
C ARG A 369 1.74 2.69 32.00
N LEU A 370 2.65 1.85 32.46
CA LEU A 370 2.38 0.96 33.60
C LEU A 370 2.43 1.78 34.91
N LEU A 371 1.41 1.61 35.74
CA LEU A 371 1.21 2.35 36.99
C LEU A 371 1.96 1.70 38.16
N PHE A 372 2.18 0.38 38.13
CA PHE A 372 2.69 -0.36 39.29
C PHE A 372 3.94 -1.21 39.00
N LEU A 373 4.12 -1.69 37.77
CA LEU A 373 5.24 -2.53 37.40
C LEU A 373 6.48 -1.68 37.09
N ASN A 374 7.62 -2.04 37.68
CA ASN A 374 8.91 -1.51 37.27
C ASN A 374 9.47 -2.38 36.13
N PRO A 375 9.47 -1.91 34.86
CA PRO A 375 9.87 -2.71 33.71
C PRO A 375 11.34 -3.14 33.78
N VAL A 376 12.22 -2.34 34.37
CA VAL A 376 13.64 -2.69 34.55
C VAL A 376 13.82 -3.94 35.42
N ARG A 377 12.91 -4.15 36.39
CA ARG A 377 12.92 -5.34 37.25
C ARG A 377 12.07 -6.48 36.70
N ALA A 378 10.98 -6.17 36.02
CA ALA A 378 10.03 -7.17 35.53
C ALA A 378 10.53 -7.89 34.28
N MET A 379 11.15 -7.17 33.35
CA MET A 379 11.56 -7.74 32.06
C MET A 379 12.57 -8.90 32.20
N PRO A 380 13.60 -8.83 33.07
CA PRO A 380 14.48 -9.99 33.29
C PRO A 380 13.77 -11.22 33.85
N LEU A 381 12.74 -11.04 34.70
CA LEU A 381 11.96 -12.14 35.25
C LEU A 381 11.04 -12.78 34.19
N ILE A 382 10.42 -11.93 33.36
CA ILE A 382 9.61 -12.36 32.22
C ILE A 382 10.47 -13.15 31.22
N ASP A 383 11.62 -12.60 30.84
CA ASP A 383 12.52 -13.23 29.87
C ASP A 383 13.03 -14.57 30.37
N HIS A 384 13.43 -14.65 31.66
CA HIS A 384 13.84 -15.89 32.29
C HIS A 384 12.72 -16.93 32.35
N MET A 385 11.48 -16.53 32.64
CA MET A 385 10.34 -17.45 32.62
C MET A 385 10.13 -18.02 31.22
N ILE A 386 10.25 -17.20 30.17
CA ILE A 386 10.11 -17.67 28.79
C ILE A 386 11.24 -18.63 28.41
N GLU A 387 12.48 -18.35 28.79
CA GLU A 387 13.61 -19.27 28.60
C GLU A 387 13.37 -20.64 29.27
N LEU A 388 12.81 -20.67 30.49
CA LEU A 388 12.45 -21.92 31.16
C LEU A 388 11.42 -22.72 30.36
N ILE A 389 10.42 -22.05 29.80
CA ILE A 389 9.41 -22.70 28.95
C ILE A 389 10.04 -23.23 27.67
N GLU A 390 10.90 -22.45 26.99
CA GLU A 390 11.61 -22.89 25.78
C GLU A 390 12.45 -24.15 26.02
N VAL A 391 13.21 -24.17 27.12
CA VAL A 391 14.05 -25.31 27.49
C VAL A 391 13.23 -26.55 27.82
N GLU A 392 12.15 -26.43 28.59
CA GLU A 392 11.33 -27.58 28.98
C GLU A 392 10.44 -28.12 27.83
N VAL A 393 9.97 -27.23 26.94
CA VAL A 393 9.26 -27.62 25.72
C VAL A 393 10.23 -28.28 24.74
N GLY A 394 11.45 -27.74 24.64
CA GLY A 394 12.51 -28.18 23.73
C GLY A 394 12.53 -27.41 22.40
N GLU A 395 11.97 -26.21 22.37
CA GLU A 395 11.76 -25.41 21.16
C GLU A 395 12.07 -23.93 21.46
N THR A 396 12.64 -23.22 20.49
CA THR A 396 12.78 -21.75 20.55
C THR A 396 11.57 -21.08 19.91
N PHE A 397 11.03 -20.02 20.50
CA PHE A 397 9.83 -19.38 19.98
C PHE A 397 10.13 -18.34 18.90
N GLU A 398 9.23 -18.25 17.92
CA GLU A 398 9.25 -17.18 16.92
C GLU A 398 8.95 -15.82 17.57
N ILE A 399 9.39 -14.74 16.93
CA ILE A 399 9.37 -13.40 17.52
C ILE A 399 7.96 -12.91 17.83
N GLU A 400 6.96 -13.32 17.05
CA GLU A 400 5.54 -13.00 17.26
C GLU A 400 5.02 -13.61 18.56
N VAL A 401 5.36 -14.88 18.81
CA VAL A 401 4.97 -15.61 20.03
C VAL A 401 5.67 -14.99 21.22
N LEU A 402 6.97 -14.70 21.10
CA LEU A 402 7.76 -14.05 22.14
C LEU A 402 7.16 -12.69 22.52
N ALA A 403 6.86 -11.84 21.54
CA ALA A 403 6.26 -10.52 21.76
C ALA A 403 4.90 -10.63 22.49
N GLY A 404 4.06 -11.57 22.06
CA GLY A 404 2.78 -11.85 22.69
C GLY A 404 2.92 -12.31 24.14
N LEU A 405 3.83 -13.25 24.41
CA LEU A 405 4.11 -13.77 25.76
C LEU A 405 4.66 -12.68 26.68
N MET A 406 5.64 -11.91 26.24
CA MET A 406 6.24 -10.84 27.04
C MET A 406 5.21 -9.78 27.43
N LEU A 407 4.39 -9.33 26.48
CA LEU A 407 3.33 -8.35 26.73
C LEU A 407 2.26 -8.91 27.67
N HIS A 408 1.85 -10.17 27.48
CA HIS A 408 0.86 -10.83 28.33
C HIS A 408 1.36 -11.00 29.78
N LEU A 409 2.59 -11.49 29.97
CA LEU A 409 3.20 -11.64 31.29
C LEU A 409 3.39 -10.29 31.98
N ALA A 410 3.79 -9.24 31.25
CA ALA A 410 3.84 -7.89 31.80
C ALA A 410 2.47 -7.40 32.29
N CYS A 411 1.40 -7.66 31.54
CA CYS A 411 0.03 -7.33 31.96
C CYS A 411 -0.39 -8.12 33.21
N ILE A 412 -0.02 -9.40 33.32
CA ILE A 412 -0.28 -10.22 34.53
C ILE A 412 0.41 -9.60 35.75
N LEU A 413 1.68 -9.22 35.61
CA LEU A 413 2.46 -8.64 36.70
C LEU A 413 1.94 -7.25 37.13
N GLU A 414 1.47 -6.44 36.18
CA GLU A 414 0.85 -5.13 36.44
C GLU A 414 -0.45 -5.24 37.24
N ARG A 415 -1.39 -6.09 36.78
CA ARG A 415 -2.76 -6.17 37.31
C ARG A 415 -2.82 -6.74 38.72
N GLY A 416 -1.98 -7.73 38.98
CA GLY A 416 -2.04 -8.40 40.26
C GLY A 416 -3.32 -9.18 40.54
N ILE A 417 -3.69 -9.31 41.83
CA ILE A 417 -4.91 -10.00 42.26
C ILE A 417 -6.06 -8.98 42.28
N GLN A 418 -6.86 -8.92 41.21
CA GLN A 418 -8.23 -8.41 41.29
C GLN A 418 -9.22 -9.50 40.83
N PRO A 419 -10.34 -9.70 41.56
CA PRO A 419 -11.28 -10.78 41.28
C PRO A 419 -12.39 -10.34 40.30
N LYS A 420 -12.91 -11.35 39.59
CA LYS A 420 -14.16 -11.41 38.79
C LYS A 420 -14.04 -11.12 37.30
N GLY A 421 -14.01 -12.22 36.57
CA GLY A 421 -14.25 -12.36 35.13
C GLY A 421 -13.44 -13.55 34.68
N MET A 422 -14.08 -14.59 34.11
CA MET A 422 -13.40 -15.78 33.59
C MET A 422 -12.18 -15.34 32.77
N LEU A 423 -10.98 -15.66 33.28
CA LEU A 423 -9.72 -15.27 32.65
C LEU A 423 -9.49 -16.07 31.35
N VAL A 424 -10.22 -17.17 31.18
CA VAL A 424 -10.10 -18.09 30.05
C VAL A 424 -11.49 -18.61 29.66
N SER A 425 -11.76 -18.63 28.36
CA SER A 425 -12.96 -19.25 27.79
C SER A 425 -12.94 -20.76 28.03
N GLU A 426 -14.11 -21.35 28.32
CA GLU A 426 -14.24 -22.78 28.54
C GLU A 426 -13.83 -23.61 27.31
N MET A 427 -13.93 -23.04 26.11
CA MET A 427 -13.42 -23.64 24.87
C MET A 427 -11.89 -23.74 24.87
N VAL A 428 -11.19 -22.64 25.19
CA VAL A 428 -9.73 -22.61 25.28
C VAL A 428 -9.25 -23.60 26.34
N ARG A 429 -9.92 -23.62 27.50
CA ARG A 429 -9.62 -24.56 28.57
C ARG A 429 -9.70 -26.01 28.11
N THR A 430 -10.80 -26.37 27.45
CA THR A 430 -11.04 -27.73 26.95
C THR A 430 -10.03 -28.12 25.87
N GLN A 431 -9.76 -27.22 24.92
CA GLN A 431 -8.80 -27.47 23.84
C GLN A 431 -7.38 -27.65 24.38
N VAL A 432 -6.94 -26.77 25.28
CA VAL A 432 -5.61 -26.84 25.89
C VAL A 432 -5.45 -28.12 26.71
N GLU A 433 -6.47 -28.52 27.49
CA GLU A 433 -6.42 -29.77 28.27
C GLU A 433 -6.34 -31.02 27.38
N GLN A 434 -7.02 -31.02 26.24
CA GLN A 434 -7.05 -32.16 25.32
C GLN A 434 -5.81 -32.25 24.43
N GLN A 435 -5.33 -31.12 23.90
CA GLN A 435 -4.31 -31.10 22.86
C GLN A 435 -2.90 -30.84 23.41
N PHE A 436 -2.78 -30.09 24.51
CA PHE A 436 -1.49 -29.61 25.02
C PHE A 436 -1.30 -29.83 26.54
N PRO A 437 -1.57 -31.04 27.09
CA PRO A 437 -1.44 -31.28 28.53
C PRO A 437 0.01 -31.18 29.03
N ARG A 438 1.00 -31.51 28.18
CA ARG A 438 2.42 -31.40 28.51
C ARG A 438 2.82 -29.94 28.69
N GLU A 439 2.52 -29.10 27.71
CA GLU A 439 2.80 -27.67 27.71
C GLU A 439 2.09 -26.96 28.85
N LEU A 440 0.83 -27.33 29.14
CA LEU A 440 0.10 -26.81 30.28
C LEU A 440 0.83 -27.09 31.60
N SER A 441 1.37 -28.31 31.78
CA SER A 441 2.15 -28.65 32.97
C SER A 441 3.44 -27.83 33.09
N ILE A 442 4.11 -27.56 31.98
CA ILE A 442 5.34 -26.75 31.91
C ILE A 442 5.01 -25.30 32.27
N CYS A 443 3.98 -24.73 31.64
CA CYS A 443 3.56 -23.35 31.89
C CYS A 443 3.12 -23.14 33.34
N ARG A 444 2.43 -24.11 33.96
CA ARG A 444 2.10 -24.07 35.40
C ARG A 444 3.33 -24.01 36.29
N ARG A 445 4.35 -24.85 36.03
CA ARG A 445 5.60 -24.83 36.80
C ARG A 445 6.34 -23.51 36.62
N ALA A 446 6.49 -23.05 35.39
CA ALA A 446 7.14 -21.78 35.08
C ALA A 446 6.43 -20.59 35.75
N LEU A 447 5.09 -20.58 35.74
CA LEU A 447 4.27 -19.56 36.40
C LEU A 447 4.42 -19.60 37.93
N GLN A 448 4.56 -20.79 38.52
CA GLN A 448 4.81 -20.96 39.94
C GLN A 448 6.20 -20.45 40.35
N VAL A 449 7.22 -20.67 39.51
CA VAL A 449 8.57 -20.11 39.72
C VAL A 449 8.51 -18.59 39.70
N LEU A 450 7.88 -17.98 38.69
CA LEU A 450 7.71 -16.53 38.60
C LEU A 450 6.94 -15.98 39.81
N SER A 451 5.83 -16.62 40.19
CA SER A 451 5.01 -16.28 41.37
C SER A 451 5.83 -16.24 42.66
N THR A 452 6.79 -17.17 42.81
CA THR A 452 7.68 -17.23 43.97
C THR A 452 8.71 -16.10 43.93
N GLN A 453 9.29 -15.80 42.77
CA GLN A 453 10.28 -14.71 42.60
C GLN A 453 9.69 -13.32 42.89
N ILE A 454 8.44 -13.09 42.51
CA ILE A 454 7.72 -11.83 42.78
C ILE A 454 7.02 -11.80 44.15
N ALA A 455 7.12 -12.88 44.93
CA ALA A 455 6.46 -13.07 46.22
C ALA A 455 4.93 -12.77 46.19
N ARG A 456 4.26 -13.14 45.08
CA ARG A 456 2.84 -12.85 44.85
C ARG A 456 2.16 -14.02 44.13
N PRO A 457 0.98 -14.50 44.58
CA PRO A 457 0.28 -15.58 43.89
C PRO A 457 -0.25 -15.09 42.54
N LEU A 458 0.01 -15.87 41.50
CA LEU A 458 -0.52 -15.68 40.16
C LEU A 458 -1.64 -16.70 39.91
N PRO A 459 -2.72 -16.35 39.19
CA PRO A 459 -3.82 -17.29 38.91
C PRO A 459 -3.37 -18.46 38.02
N ASP A 460 -3.75 -19.70 38.38
CA ASP A 460 -3.46 -20.90 37.56
C ASP A 460 -4.08 -20.81 36.15
N GLU A 461 -5.19 -20.09 36.03
CA GLU A 461 -5.88 -19.83 34.75
C GLU A 461 -4.94 -19.17 33.72
N GLU A 462 -3.92 -18.40 34.14
CA GLU A 462 -2.98 -17.80 33.19
C GLU A 462 -2.09 -18.84 32.50
N ALA A 463 -1.91 -20.04 33.06
CA ALA A 463 -1.17 -21.11 32.39
C ALA A 463 -1.87 -21.53 31.09
N TYR A 464 -3.20 -21.52 31.06
CA TYR A 464 -3.97 -21.80 29.84
C TYR A 464 -3.81 -20.69 28.80
N ASN A 465 -3.76 -19.42 29.25
CA ASN A 465 -3.52 -18.30 28.35
C ASN A 465 -2.12 -18.34 27.72
N ILE A 466 -1.11 -18.69 28.51
CA ILE A 466 0.27 -18.86 28.04
C ILE A 466 0.33 -19.97 26.98
N VAL A 467 -0.30 -21.12 27.22
CA VAL A 467 -0.34 -22.20 26.21
C VAL A 467 -1.11 -21.75 24.95
N GLY A 468 -2.20 -21.02 25.11
CA GLY A 468 -2.98 -20.45 24.00
C GLY A 468 -2.13 -19.56 23.09
N ILE A 469 -1.31 -18.67 23.67
CA ILE A 469 -0.37 -17.81 22.93
C ILE A 469 0.76 -18.66 22.32
N LEU A 470 1.35 -19.57 23.09
CA LEU A 470 2.47 -20.41 22.70
C LEU A 470 2.18 -21.24 21.45
N ARG A 471 1.03 -21.91 21.42
CA ARG A 471 0.62 -22.79 20.33
C ARG A 471 -0.26 -22.10 19.30
N GLN A 472 -0.48 -20.78 19.46
CA GLN A 472 -1.43 -20.00 18.67
C GLN A 472 -2.74 -20.77 18.48
N VAL A 473 -3.26 -21.35 19.57
CA VAL A 473 -4.33 -22.35 19.50
C VAL A 473 -5.50 -21.73 18.74
N ASP A 474 -5.69 -22.20 17.50
CA ASP A 474 -6.78 -21.76 16.65
C ASP A 474 -8.08 -22.27 17.23
N ILE A 475 -8.77 -21.40 17.96
CA ILE A 475 -10.14 -21.65 18.43
C ILE A 475 -11.11 -21.80 17.21
N PHE A 476 -10.64 -21.49 16.00
CA PHE A 476 -11.40 -21.50 14.75
C PHE A 476 -11.35 -22.82 13.97
N ILE A 477 -10.38 -23.69 14.22
CA ILE A 477 -10.29 -24.97 13.52
C ILE A 477 -11.05 -26.01 14.35
N ALA A 478 -12.37 -25.91 14.32
CA ALA A 478 -13.17 -27.12 14.45
C ALA A 478 -12.78 -28.04 13.29
N THR A 479 -12.08 -29.10 13.62
CA THR A 479 -11.76 -30.26 12.77
C THR A 479 -12.77 -30.47 11.64
N SER A 480 -12.35 -30.20 10.41
CA SER A 480 -12.92 -30.89 9.24
C SER A 480 -12.17 -32.21 9.13
N PHE A 481 -12.75 -33.25 9.72
CA PHE A 481 -12.43 -34.64 9.37
C PHE A 481 -13.12 -35.01 8.06
#